data_AF-A0A2T0URC2-F1
#
_entry.id   AF-A0A2T0URC2-F1
#
_cell.length_a   1.000
_cell.length_b   1.000
_cell.length_c   1.000
_cell.angle_alpha   90.00
_cell.angle_beta   90.00
_cell.angle_gamma   90.00
#
_symmetry.space_group_name_H-M   'P 1'
#
loop_
_entity.id
_entity.type
_entity.pdbx_description
1 polymer ?
#
loop_
_entity_poly.entity_id
_entity_poly.type
_entity_poly.pdbx_seq_one_letter_code
_entity_poly.pdbx_strand_id
1 'polypeptide(L)'
;MRHLAGRVLIAAALPVTLLAASPAHAQSSQPFAEPAAAAASWLAAQSDGTAWNQDPATTLDAVIGLQAARVGGDQVQTALEWLNDTAVLDPYVNTTAAGGAGFNAGSAGKVMYTVATAGGDPTDFGGIKLAEETAAAQAANGTYGDGTALSTAWAVLGLSRTDTPAGEAAATGFAAVQCPDGGFSFGDVDGGDDCVSDPDTTGLAVSALTTLGDPAAASLEPAVAWLEAAQAEDGGFDGGFGENANSTAMAAQALLAADRPEAAERAVAFLLTLQFGCDGAAPGAFMYTNPEDADFGEATRLLATAQAIVPVSGQDLTTLDASGSAADVPAVDCESADAGDGATTAADDEESGSASWLPWAIIAAVVVIAALIVVFALRSRRGGGSGGAGAAAPAGPNADGAASGGSASDEAAGEDTDEGKDK
;
A
#
# COMPACT_ATOMS: atom_id res chain seq x y z
N MET A 1 -12.29 -85.97 -12.30
CA MET A 1 -12.30 -84.54 -12.71
C MET A 1 -12.89 -83.72 -11.57
N ARG A 2 -12.40 -82.49 -11.44
CA ARG A 2 -12.25 -81.70 -10.21
C ARG A 2 -13.56 -81.28 -9.51
N HIS A 3 -13.39 -81.05 -8.21
CA HIS A 3 -14.35 -80.77 -7.14
C HIS A 3 -15.10 -79.42 -7.28
N LEU A 4 -16.37 -79.42 -6.87
CA LEU A 4 -17.06 -78.25 -6.31
C LEU A 4 -16.59 -78.01 -4.86
N ALA A 5 -16.19 -76.79 -4.53
CA ALA A 5 -16.18 -76.28 -3.15
C ALA A 5 -16.25 -74.74 -3.17
N GLY A 6 -17.09 -74.20 -2.28
CA GLY A 6 -17.55 -72.82 -2.27
C GLY A 6 -16.50 -71.77 -1.93
N ARG A 7 -16.76 -70.54 -2.40
CA ARG A 7 -16.04 -69.33 -2.02
C ARG A 7 -16.73 -68.70 -0.82
N VAL A 8 -16.05 -68.69 0.32
CA VAL A 8 -16.38 -67.88 1.49
C VAL A 8 -15.90 -66.45 1.22
N LEU A 9 -16.82 -65.49 1.19
CA LEU A 9 -16.51 -64.06 1.21
C LEU A 9 -16.34 -63.64 2.67
N ILE A 10 -15.11 -63.31 3.08
CA ILE A 10 -14.83 -62.64 4.35
C ILE A 10 -14.98 -61.14 4.09
N ALA A 11 -16.02 -60.53 4.65
CA ALA A 11 -16.17 -59.08 4.70
C ALA A 11 -15.21 -58.53 5.76
N ALA A 12 -14.13 -57.86 5.33
CA ALA A 12 -13.26 -57.09 6.21
C ALA A 12 -13.94 -55.75 6.51
N ALA A 13 -14.43 -55.58 7.74
CA ALA A 13 -14.89 -54.30 8.24
C ALA A 13 -13.67 -53.40 8.50
N LEU A 14 -13.45 -52.41 7.62
CA LEU A 14 -12.52 -51.31 7.87
C LEU A 14 -13.13 -50.38 8.93
N PRO A 15 -12.38 -50.00 9.99
CA PRO A 15 -12.84 -48.97 10.90
C PRO A 15 -12.88 -47.63 10.15
N VAL A 16 -14.07 -47.07 10.02
CA VAL A 16 -14.26 -45.67 9.63
C VAL A 16 -13.76 -44.84 10.81
N THR A 17 -12.52 -44.39 10.74
CA THR A 17 -12.03 -43.30 11.59
C THR A 17 -12.75 -42.03 11.16
N LEU A 18 -13.79 -41.65 11.91
CA LEU A 18 -14.33 -40.31 11.91
C LEU A 18 -13.18 -39.36 12.28
N LEU A 19 -12.60 -38.68 11.29
CA LEU A 19 -11.87 -37.45 11.55
C LEU A 19 -12.90 -36.48 12.12
N ALA A 20 -12.85 -36.27 13.43
CA ALA A 20 -13.48 -35.11 14.04
C ALA A 20 -12.83 -33.89 13.39
N ALA A 21 -13.57 -33.19 12.53
CA ALA A 21 -13.19 -31.85 12.14
C ALA A 21 -13.11 -31.04 13.43
N SER A 22 -11.92 -30.57 13.79
CA SER A 22 -11.77 -29.57 14.83
C SER A 22 -12.70 -28.41 14.48
N PRO A 23 -13.52 -27.90 15.43
CA PRO A 23 -14.31 -26.72 15.14
C PRO A 23 -13.32 -25.61 14.78
N ALA A 24 -13.41 -25.08 13.56
CA ALA A 24 -12.81 -23.81 13.22
C ALA A 24 -13.20 -22.85 14.35
N HIS A 25 -12.20 -22.29 15.04
CA HIS A 25 -12.44 -21.26 16.05
C HIS A 25 -12.98 -20.04 15.30
N ALA A 26 -14.29 -19.99 15.10
CA ALA A 26 -14.96 -18.73 14.84
C ALA A 26 -14.67 -17.87 16.05
N GLN A 27 -13.84 -16.83 15.89
CA GLN A 27 -13.63 -15.83 16.92
C GLN A 27 -14.98 -15.17 17.18
N SER A 28 -15.69 -15.66 18.19
CA SER A 28 -16.93 -15.08 18.66
C SER A 28 -16.60 -14.00 19.69
N SER A 29 -15.74 -13.06 19.31
CA SER A 29 -15.55 -11.84 20.09
C SER A 29 -16.70 -10.90 19.76
N GLN A 30 -17.27 -10.26 20.78
CA GLN A 30 -18.12 -9.09 20.52
C GLN A 30 -17.26 -8.00 19.87
N PRO A 31 -17.73 -7.30 18.83
CA PRO A 31 -17.01 -6.17 18.27
C PRO A 31 -16.85 -5.08 19.35
N PHE A 32 -15.76 -4.32 19.26
CA PHE A 32 -15.56 -3.18 20.15
C PHE A 32 -16.68 -2.15 19.97
N ALA A 33 -17.07 -1.47 21.06
CA ALA A 33 -18.00 -0.34 20.98
C ALA A 33 -17.41 0.83 20.17
N GLU A 34 -16.09 1.02 20.27
CA GLU A 34 -15.32 2.03 19.53
C GLU A 34 -14.19 1.35 18.75
N PRO A 35 -14.47 0.73 17.57
CA PRO A 35 -13.48 -0.03 16.80
C PRO A 35 -12.22 0.76 16.44
N ALA A 36 -12.37 2.02 16.02
CA ALA A 36 -11.25 2.89 15.69
C ALA A 36 -10.37 3.20 16.90
N ALA A 37 -10.97 3.45 18.06
CA ALA A 37 -10.23 3.71 19.29
C ALA A 37 -9.44 2.47 19.72
N ALA A 38 -10.04 1.27 19.67
CA ALA A 38 -9.35 0.03 20.01
C ALA A 38 -8.15 -0.24 19.09
N ALA A 39 -8.32 0.00 17.79
CA ALA A 39 -7.24 -0.11 16.80
C ALA A 39 -6.13 0.93 17.04
N ALA A 40 -6.49 2.17 17.35
CA ALA A 40 -5.54 3.23 17.68
C ALA A 40 -4.73 2.91 18.94
N SER A 41 -5.36 2.32 19.97
CA SER A 41 -4.67 1.86 21.17
C SER A 41 -3.63 0.78 20.87
N TRP A 42 -4.00 -0.23 20.08
CA TRP A 42 -3.05 -1.26 19.68
C TRP A 42 -1.91 -0.67 18.86
N LEU A 43 -2.23 0.21 17.91
CA LEU A 43 -1.27 0.88 17.03
C LEU A 43 -0.28 1.71 17.85
N ALA A 44 -0.75 2.51 18.80
CA ALA A 44 0.08 3.29 19.71
C ALA A 44 1.07 2.43 20.51
N ALA A 45 0.62 1.25 20.97
CA ALA A 45 1.47 0.31 21.69
C ALA A 45 2.58 -0.32 20.83
N GLN A 46 2.53 -0.21 19.50
CA GLN A 46 3.59 -0.69 18.60
C GLN A 46 4.71 0.33 18.40
N SER A 47 4.56 1.57 18.88
CA SER A 47 5.62 2.56 18.80
C SER A 47 6.73 2.24 19.81
N ASP A 48 7.98 2.60 19.46
CA ASP A 48 9.09 2.63 20.44
C ASP A 48 9.10 3.90 21.30
N GLY A 49 8.03 4.69 21.25
CA GLY A 49 7.86 5.99 21.88
C GLY A 49 8.11 7.15 20.93
N THR A 50 8.90 6.96 19.87
CA THR A 50 9.21 8.01 18.90
C THR A 50 8.66 7.72 17.51
N ALA A 51 8.77 6.48 17.05
CA ALA A 51 8.41 6.09 15.70
C ALA A 51 7.85 4.67 15.69
N TRP A 52 7.40 4.24 14.51
CA TRP A 52 7.06 2.85 14.24
C TRP A 52 8.14 2.24 13.36
N ASN A 53 8.76 1.17 13.83
CA ASN A 53 9.87 0.47 13.17
C ASN A 53 11.07 1.34 12.75
N GLN A 54 11.20 2.55 13.32
CA GLN A 54 12.18 3.57 12.88
C GLN A 54 12.13 3.82 11.36
N ASP A 55 10.94 3.68 10.76
CA ASP A 55 10.70 3.81 9.33
C ASP A 55 9.73 4.97 9.05
N PRO A 56 10.13 5.98 8.25
CA PRO A 56 9.28 7.13 7.95
C PRO A 56 7.94 6.77 7.30
N ALA A 57 7.92 5.82 6.35
CA ALA A 57 6.69 5.46 5.65
C ALA A 57 5.66 4.86 6.63
N THR A 58 6.11 3.87 7.41
CA THR A 58 5.32 3.18 8.45
C THR A 58 4.84 4.16 9.51
N THR A 59 5.71 5.07 9.95
CA THR A 59 5.38 6.09 10.95
C THR A 59 4.31 7.06 10.44
N LEU A 60 4.39 7.49 9.17
CA LEU A 60 3.37 8.35 8.56
C LEU A 60 2.01 7.65 8.47
N ASP A 61 1.96 6.38 8.09
CA ASP A 61 0.69 5.61 8.10
C ASP A 61 0.09 5.55 9.51
N ALA A 62 0.92 5.25 10.52
CA ALA A 62 0.46 5.19 11.90
C ALA A 62 -0.07 6.54 12.40
N VAL A 63 0.63 7.64 12.09
CA VAL A 63 0.21 9.00 12.44
C VAL A 63 -1.10 9.37 11.75
N ILE A 64 -1.27 9.06 10.46
CA ILE A 64 -2.54 9.29 9.73
C ILE A 64 -3.68 8.51 10.38
N GLY A 65 -3.45 7.26 10.81
CA GLY A 65 -4.43 6.48 11.55
C GLY A 65 -4.83 7.14 12.87
N LEU A 66 -3.87 7.58 13.68
CA LEU A 66 -4.14 8.29 14.95
C LEU A 66 -4.89 9.61 14.73
N GLN A 67 -4.52 10.36 13.69
CA GLN A 67 -5.20 11.59 13.27
C GLN A 67 -6.66 11.32 12.86
N ALA A 68 -6.91 10.24 12.12
CA ALA A 68 -8.26 9.85 11.73
C ALA A 68 -9.12 9.40 12.92
N ALA A 69 -8.54 8.69 13.90
CA ALA A 69 -9.22 8.35 15.14
C ALA A 69 -9.34 9.54 16.12
N ARG A 70 -8.68 10.67 15.84
CA ARG A 70 -8.62 11.88 16.67
C ARG A 70 -8.13 11.60 18.10
N VAL A 71 -7.07 10.82 18.22
CA VAL A 71 -6.45 10.45 19.50
C VAL A 71 -4.92 10.49 19.39
N GLY A 72 -4.23 10.47 20.53
CA GLY A 72 -2.77 10.36 20.56
C GLY A 72 -2.03 11.58 20.02
N GLY A 73 -2.57 12.78 20.20
CA GLY A 73 -1.93 14.03 19.78
C GLY A 73 -0.49 14.19 20.26
N ASP A 74 -0.17 13.74 21.48
CA ASP A 74 1.19 13.79 22.02
C ASP A 74 2.14 12.82 21.28
N GLN A 75 1.65 11.63 20.93
CA GLN A 75 2.40 10.66 20.14
C GLN A 75 2.59 11.13 18.69
N VAL A 76 1.58 11.76 18.10
CA VAL A 76 1.65 12.40 16.77
C VAL A 76 2.73 13.48 16.76
N GLN A 77 2.74 14.37 17.77
CA GLN A 77 3.77 15.41 17.89
C GLN A 77 5.16 14.80 18.02
N THR A 78 5.34 13.80 18.89
CA THR A 78 6.63 13.13 19.10
C THR A 78 7.15 12.48 17.80
N ALA A 79 6.27 11.83 17.03
CA ALA A 79 6.63 11.23 15.76
C ALA A 79 7.00 12.25 14.68
N LEU A 80 6.29 13.38 14.62
CA LEU A 80 6.65 14.47 13.72
C LEU A 80 7.96 15.15 14.13
N GLU A 81 8.24 15.29 15.43
CA GLU A 81 9.54 15.79 15.91
C GLU A 81 10.70 14.88 15.50
N TRP A 82 10.52 13.56 15.61
CA TRP A 82 11.49 12.57 15.11
C TRP A 82 11.68 12.68 13.59
N LEU A 83 10.59 12.76 12.83
CA LEU A 83 10.65 12.88 11.37
C LEU A 83 11.25 14.21 10.91
N ASN A 84 11.17 15.26 11.73
CA ASN A 84 11.74 16.59 11.45
C ASN A 84 13.28 16.62 11.58
N ASP A 85 13.94 15.55 12.01
CA ASP A 85 15.39 15.42 11.87
C ASP A 85 15.74 15.22 10.38
N THR A 86 16.55 16.13 9.82
CA THR A 86 17.01 16.04 8.42
C THR A 86 17.69 14.71 8.12
N ALA A 87 18.39 14.09 9.09
CA ALA A 87 19.01 12.79 8.90
C ALA A 87 18.00 11.63 8.74
N VAL A 88 16.77 11.81 9.22
CA VAL A 88 15.64 10.89 9.06
C VAL A 88 14.86 11.23 7.79
N LEU A 89 14.55 12.51 7.57
CA LEU A 89 13.71 12.94 6.46
C LEU A 89 14.41 12.84 5.10
N ASP A 90 15.66 13.30 5.01
CA ASP A 90 16.37 13.44 3.73
C ASP A 90 16.44 12.11 2.97
N PRO A 91 16.83 10.96 3.56
CA PRO A 91 16.84 9.69 2.85
C PRO A 91 15.46 9.19 2.38
N TYR A 92 14.38 9.65 3.02
CA TYR A 92 13.02 9.25 2.69
C TYR A 92 12.45 10.04 1.50
N VAL A 93 12.74 11.34 1.43
CA VAL A 93 12.27 12.22 0.35
C VAL A 93 13.29 12.39 -0.77
N ASN A 94 14.57 12.06 -0.54
CA ASN A 94 15.62 12.05 -1.55
C ASN A 94 16.19 10.63 -1.67
N THR A 95 15.68 9.86 -2.63
CA THR A 95 16.08 8.46 -2.80
C THR A 95 17.18 8.33 -3.85
N THR A 96 17.99 7.28 -3.75
CA THR A 96 19.01 6.91 -4.76
C THR A 96 18.64 5.64 -5.54
N ALA A 97 17.35 5.26 -5.51
CA ALA A 97 16.86 4.02 -6.07
C ALA A 97 17.09 3.93 -7.60
N ALA A 98 17.31 2.72 -8.10
CA ALA A 98 17.56 2.41 -9.51
C ALA A 98 18.78 3.13 -10.16
N GLY A 99 19.71 3.66 -9.37
CA GLY A 99 20.93 4.29 -9.87
C GLY A 99 20.79 5.76 -10.26
N GLY A 100 19.65 6.38 -9.95
CA GLY A 100 19.44 7.83 -10.02
C GLY A 100 19.16 8.37 -8.61
N ALA A 101 19.89 9.41 -8.20
CA ALA A 101 19.46 10.23 -7.08
C ALA A 101 18.30 11.12 -7.54
N GLY A 102 17.20 11.16 -6.79
CA GLY A 102 16.03 11.94 -7.15
C GLY A 102 15.07 12.20 -5.98
N PHE A 103 14.44 13.37 -6.03
CA PHE A 103 13.39 13.77 -5.11
C PHE A 103 12.14 12.91 -5.30
N ASN A 104 11.67 12.26 -4.25
CA ASN A 104 10.46 11.44 -4.23
C ASN A 104 9.26 12.30 -3.83
N ALA A 105 8.58 12.82 -4.86
CA ALA A 105 7.41 13.68 -4.70
C ALA A 105 6.24 13.01 -3.97
N GLY A 106 6.09 11.68 -4.10
CA GLY A 106 5.08 10.92 -3.38
C GLY A 106 5.35 10.89 -1.87
N SER A 107 6.58 10.51 -1.48
CA SER A 107 7.03 10.54 -0.07
C SER A 107 6.90 11.94 0.52
N ALA A 108 7.38 12.97 -0.19
CA ALA A 108 7.28 14.36 0.25
C ALA A 108 5.82 14.79 0.42
N GLY A 109 4.94 14.47 -0.53
CA GLY A 109 3.52 14.75 -0.45
C GLY A 109 2.84 14.10 0.76
N LYS A 110 3.20 12.86 1.11
CA LYS A 110 2.68 12.19 2.32
C LYS A 110 3.14 12.87 3.61
N VAL A 111 4.39 13.35 3.66
CA VAL A 111 4.91 14.15 4.80
C VAL A 111 4.11 15.45 4.91
N MET A 112 3.99 16.21 3.82
CA MET A 112 3.23 17.46 3.77
C MET A 112 1.80 17.26 4.25
N TYR A 113 1.12 16.24 3.73
CA TYR A 113 -0.25 15.90 4.11
C TYR A 113 -0.37 15.64 5.63
N THR A 114 0.53 14.83 6.18
CA THR A 114 0.51 14.42 7.58
C THR A 114 0.83 15.57 8.53
N VAL A 115 1.84 16.39 8.18
CA VAL A 115 2.25 17.58 8.96
C VAL A 115 1.12 18.61 8.99
N ALA A 116 0.51 18.93 7.85
CA ALA A 116 -0.59 19.87 7.79
C ALA A 116 -1.82 19.38 8.54
N THR A 117 -2.11 18.08 8.47
CA THR A 117 -3.22 17.47 9.21
C THR A 117 -3.03 17.58 10.73
N ALA A 118 -1.78 17.56 11.22
CA ALA A 118 -1.44 17.85 12.62
C ALA A 118 -1.49 19.35 12.98
N GLY A 119 -1.80 20.24 12.03
CA GLY A 119 -1.77 21.69 12.20
C GLY A 119 -0.37 22.32 12.08
N GLY A 120 0.63 21.57 11.59
CA GLY A 120 1.96 22.07 11.28
C GLY A 120 2.03 22.77 9.93
N ASP A 121 3.19 23.38 9.63
CA ASP A 121 3.48 23.98 8.33
C ASP A 121 4.07 22.91 7.38
N PRO A 122 3.38 22.54 6.29
CA PRO A 122 3.87 21.54 5.34
C PRO A 122 4.87 22.11 4.31
N THR A 123 5.09 23.42 4.27
CA THR A 123 5.88 24.05 3.19
C THR A 123 7.39 23.86 3.38
N ASP A 124 7.85 23.89 4.63
CA ASP A 124 9.23 23.62 5.06
C ASP A 124 9.19 22.67 6.26
N PHE A 125 9.81 21.51 6.10
CA PHE A 125 9.88 20.49 7.13
C PHE A 125 11.22 19.77 7.08
N GLY A 126 11.85 19.53 8.22
CA GLY A 126 13.19 18.97 8.33
C GLY A 126 14.28 19.76 7.60
N GLY A 127 14.06 21.06 7.36
CA GLY A 127 14.96 21.93 6.60
C GLY A 127 14.87 21.75 5.09
N ILE A 128 13.85 21.04 4.59
CA ILE A 128 13.59 20.81 3.17
C ILE A 128 12.34 21.60 2.78
N LYS A 129 12.43 22.35 1.69
CA LYS A 129 11.30 23.09 1.12
C LYS A 129 10.34 22.16 0.37
N LEU A 130 9.65 21.29 1.10
CA LEU A 130 8.86 20.20 0.54
C LEU A 130 7.85 20.66 -0.51
N ALA A 131 7.15 21.79 -0.29
CA ALA A 131 6.18 22.30 -1.26
C ALA A 131 6.84 22.78 -2.56
N GLU A 132 7.98 23.47 -2.47
CA GLU A 132 8.73 23.97 -3.64
C GLU A 132 9.28 22.80 -4.46
N GLU A 133 9.92 21.83 -3.80
CA GLU A 133 10.52 20.66 -4.45
C GLU A 133 9.45 19.72 -5.04
N THR A 134 8.32 19.52 -4.33
CA THR A 134 7.19 18.72 -4.84
C THR A 134 6.56 19.38 -6.06
N ALA A 135 6.33 20.70 -6.04
CA ALA A 135 5.82 21.42 -7.20
C ALA A 135 6.80 21.36 -8.39
N ALA A 136 8.10 21.47 -8.14
CA ALA A 136 9.13 21.39 -9.17
C ALA A 136 9.27 19.98 -9.78
N ALA A 137 8.85 18.94 -9.06
CA ALA A 137 8.87 17.55 -9.51
C ALA A 137 7.69 17.17 -10.44
N GLN A 138 6.87 18.12 -10.88
CA GLN A 138 5.85 17.88 -11.89
C GLN A 138 6.47 17.66 -13.28
N ALA A 139 6.20 16.51 -13.88
CA ALA A 139 6.65 16.15 -15.21
C ALA A 139 5.80 16.81 -16.31
N ALA A 140 6.28 16.77 -17.56
CA ALA A 140 5.63 17.41 -18.70
C ALA A 140 4.25 16.83 -19.04
N ASN A 141 4.01 15.55 -18.75
CA ASN A 141 2.70 14.89 -18.88
C ASN A 141 1.77 15.21 -17.69
N GLY A 142 2.24 15.91 -16.65
CA GLY A 142 1.46 16.35 -15.50
C GLY A 142 1.58 15.49 -14.24
N THR A 143 2.12 14.27 -14.35
CA THR A 143 2.38 13.39 -13.19
C THR A 143 3.52 13.94 -12.33
N TYR A 144 3.64 13.48 -11.08
CA TYR A 144 4.75 13.87 -10.20
C TYR A 144 5.76 12.73 -10.00
N GLY A 145 7.01 13.11 -9.71
CA GLY A 145 8.04 12.17 -9.27
C GLY A 145 8.37 11.10 -10.32
N ASP A 146 8.18 9.84 -9.96
CA ASP A 146 8.44 8.68 -10.83
C ASP A 146 7.39 8.46 -11.93
N GLY A 147 6.38 9.31 -11.99
CA GLY A 147 5.33 9.26 -13.02
C GLY A 147 4.16 8.34 -12.68
N THR A 148 4.21 7.63 -11.55
CA THR A 148 3.13 6.72 -11.15
C THR A 148 1.92 7.49 -10.62
N ALA A 149 0.75 6.84 -10.65
CA ALA A 149 -0.46 7.35 -10.01
C ALA A 149 -0.29 7.53 -8.49
N LEU A 150 0.46 6.64 -7.83
CA LEU A 150 0.75 6.73 -6.39
C LEU A 150 1.54 7.99 -6.02
N SER A 151 2.66 8.23 -6.71
CA SER A 151 3.47 9.44 -6.48
C SER A 151 2.67 10.71 -6.78
N THR A 152 1.91 10.70 -7.86
CA THR A 152 1.04 11.81 -8.26
C THR A 152 -0.04 12.08 -7.21
N ALA A 153 -0.68 11.04 -6.67
CA ALA A 153 -1.74 11.19 -5.70
C ALA A 153 -1.26 11.76 -4.35
N TRP A 154 -0.17 11.24 -3.80
CA TRP A 154 0.39 11.82 -2.58
C TRP A 154 0.90 13.25 -2.79
N ALA A 155 1.52 13.56 -3.93
CA ALA A 155 1.94 14.93 -4.25
C ALA A 155 0.73 15.88 -4.30
N VAL A 156 -0.36 15.49 -4.95
CA VAL A 156 -1.61 16.27 -5.00
C VAL A 156 -2.22 16.46 -3.62
N LEU A 157 -2.34 15.39 -2.83
CA LEU A 157 -2.87 15.46 -1.46
C LEU A 157 -2.00 16.36 -0.57
N GLY A 158 -0.68 16.25 -0.65
CA GLY A 158 0.25 17.11 0.08
C GLY A 158 0.14 18.58 -0.33
N LEU A 159 0.20 18.88 -1.64
CA LEU A 159 0.09 20.24 -2.17
C LEU A 159 -1.26 20.88 -1.87
N SER A 160 -2.34 20.09 -1.79
CA SER A 160 -3.68 20.59 -1.41
C SER A 160 -3.73 21.21 -0.01
N ARG A 161 -2.77 20.85 0.85
CA ARG A 161 -2.63 21.40 2.20
C ARG A 161 -1.75 22.66 2.25
N THR A 162 -1.43 23.24 1.09
CA THR A 162 -0.62 24.46 0.95
C THR A 162 -1.40 25.57 0.24
N ASP A 163 -0.84 26.78 0.20
CA ASP A 163 -1.40 27.90 -0.58
C ASP A 163 -1.22 27.73 -2.11
N THR A 164 -0.49 26.70 -2.56
CA THR A 164 -0.23 26.42 -3.99
C THR A 164 -0.64 25.00 -4.34
N PRO A 165 -1.96 24.68 -4.34
CA PRO A 165 -2.44 23.35 -4.66
C PRO A 165 -2.12 22.95 -6.10
N ALA A 166 -2.00 21.64 -6.33
CA ALA A 166 -1.97 21.09 -7.67
C ALA A 166 -3.28 21.40 -8.44
N GLY A 167 -3.22 21.43 -9.77
CA GLY A 167 -4.36 21.84 -10.60
C GLY A 167 -4.50 21.01 -11.88
N GLU A 168 -4.93 21.65 -12.97
CA GLU A 168 -5.27 21.02 -14.25
C GLU A 168 -4.14 20.15 -14.84
N ALA A 169 -2.88 20.54 -14.63
CA ALA A 169 -1.73 19.74 -15.06
C ALA A 169 -1.70 18.37 -14.35
N ALA A 170 -2.00 18.32 -13.05
CA ALA A 170 -2.06 17.05 -12.31
C ALA A 170 -3.23 16.18 -12.74
N ALA A 171 -4.39 16.79 -13.03
CA ALA A 171 -5.53 16.08 -13.61
C ALA A 171 -5.20 15.47 -14.98
N THR A 172 -4.46 16.21 -15.81
CA THR A 172 -3.92 15.69 -17.08
C THR A 172 -2.96 14.52 -16.85
N GLY A 173 -2.13 14.61 -15.81
CA GLY A 173 -1.23 13.52 -15.39
C GLY A 173 -1.98 12.24 -15.05
N PHE A 174 -3.03 12.33 -14.23
CA PHE A 174 -3.88 11.17 -13.93
C PHE A 174 -4.53 10.60 -15.19
N ALA A 175 -5.10 11.44 -16.06
CA ALA A 175 -5.70 10.98 -17.31
C ALA A 175 -4.69 10.27 -18.23
N ALA A 176 -3.40 10.65 -18.18
CA ALA A 176 -2.34 10.02 -18.96
C ALA A 176 -1.94 8.62 -18.47
N VAL A 177 -2.13 8.32 -17.18
CA VAL A 177 -1.73 7.04 -16.55
C VAL A 177 -2.91 6.18 -16.12
N GLN A 178 -4.14 6.59 -16.42
CA GLN A 178 -5.35 5.84 -16.11
C GLN A 178 -5.47 4.62 -17.03
N CYS A 179 -5.80 3.46 -16.46
CA CYS A 179 -6.02 2.25 -17.23
C CYS A 179 -7.32 2.36 -18.07
N PRO A 180 -7.44 1.63 -19.20
CA PRO A 180 -8.63 1.67 -20.05
C PRO A 180 -9.93 1.24 -19.35
N ASP A 181 -9.84 0.48 -18.25
CA ASP A 181 -10.97 0.06 -17.42
C ASP A 181 -11.40 1.13 -16.40
N GLY A 182 -10.69 2.26 -16.33
CA GLY A 182 -10.96 3.39 -15.45
C GLY A 182 -10.19 3.37 -14.13
N GLY A 183 -9.56 2.25 -13.75
CA GLY A 183 -8.74 2.19 -12.54
C GLY A 183 -7.32 2.69 -12.75
N PHE A 184 -6.48 2.50 -11.72
CA PHE A 184 -5.07 2.86 -11.74
C PHE A 184 -4.20 1.70 -11.26
N SER A 185 -3.01 1.59 -11.84
CA SER A 185 -2.03 0.56 -11.54
C SER A 185 -0.93 1.06 -10.60
N PHE A 186 -0.46 0.21 -9.70
CA PHE A 186 0.65 0.46 -8.77
C PHE A 186 1.91 1.02 -9.43
N GLY A 187 2.29 0.52 -10.61
CA GLY A 187 3.61 0.82 -11.20
C GLY A 187 3.59 1.18 -12.68
N ASP A 188 2.41 1.25 -13.30
CA ASP A 188 2.29 1.70 -14.68
C ASP A 188 2.40 3.23 -14.76
N VAL A 189 3.13 3.73 -15.76
CA VAL A 189 3.40 5.16 -15.99
C VAL A 189 2.93 5.63 -17.37
N ASP A 190 2.41 4.73 -18.20
CA ASP A 190 2.02 4.98 -19.58
C ASP A 190 0.51 4.77 -19.81
N GLY A 191 -0.15 4.05 -18.91
CA GLY A 191 -1.52 3.56 -19.08
C GLY A 191 -1.64 2.53 -20.22
N GLY A 192 -2.84 2.37 -20.75
CA GLY A 192 -3.09 1.54 -21.95
C GLY A 192 -3.36 0.05 -21.70
N ASP A 193 -3.29 -0.75 -22.76
CA ASP A 193 -3.87 -2.11 -22.79
C ASP A 193 -3.22 -3.12 -21.81
N ASP A 194 -1.96 -2.90 -21.41
CA ASP A 194 -1.24 -3.75 -20.46
C ASP A 194 -1.36 -3.26 -18.99
N CYS A 195 -2.03 -2.12 -18.78
CA CYS A 195 -2.27 -1.52 -17.47
C CYS A 195 -3.22 -2.40 -16.65
N VAL A 196 -2.82 -2.75 -15.44
CA VAL A 196 -3.63 -3.58 -14.52
C VAL A 196 -3.96 -2.76 -13.28
N SER A 197 -5.24 -2.40 -13.18
CA SER A 197 -5.79 -1.65 -12.05
C SER A 197 -5.80 -2.45 -10.76
N ASP A 198 -5.53 -1.78 -9.64
CA ASP A 198 -5.61 -2.35 -8.29
C ASP A 198 -6.36 -1.41 -7.33
N PRO A 199 -7.03 -1.95 -6.29
CA PRO A 199 -7.86 -1.15 -5.37
C PRO A 199 -7.07 -0.16 -4.51
N ASP A 200 -5.84 -0.50 -4.12
CA ASP A 200 -4.98 0.35 -3.29
C ASP A 200 -4.64 1.66 -4.02
N THR A 201 -4.13 1.52 -5.25
CA THR A 201 -3.72 2.65 -6.09
C THR A 201 -4.93 3.43 -6.59
N THR A 202 -5.98 2.74 -7.02
CA THR A 202 -7.22 3.38 -7.47
C THR A 202 -7.89 4.16 -6.32
N GLY A 203 -7.91 3.61 -5.10
CA GLY A 203 -8.46 4.29 -3.93
C GLY A 203 -7.71 5.58 -3.57
N LEU A 204 -6.37 5.54 -3.57
CA LEU A 204 -5.56 6.73 -3.34
C LEU A 204 -5.78 7.78 -4.46
N ALA A 205 -5.79 7.34 -5.73
CA ALA A 205 -6.01 8.21 -6.88
C ALA A 205 -7.39 8.90 -6.81
N VAL A 206 -8.46 8.18 -6.43
CA VAL A 206 -9.79 8.77 -6.23
C VAL A 206 -9.77 9.91 -5.19
N SER A 207 -8.99 9.78 -4.13
CA SER A 207 -8.86 10.83 -3.09
C SER A 207 -8.20 12.09 -3.65
N ALA A 208 -7.14 11.91 -4.45
CA ALA A 208 -6.46 13.01 -5.13
C ALA A 208 -7.33 13.64 -6.23
N LEU A 209 -8.03 12.83 -7.03
CA LEU A 209 -8.95 13.30 -8.07
C LEU A 209 -10.13 14.10 -7.47
N THR A 210 -10.66 13.64 -6.33
CA THR A 210 -11.70 14.37 -5.58
C THR A 210 -11.19 15.72 -5.09
N THR A 211 -9.96 15.75 -4.56
CA THR A 211 -9.26 16.99 -4.16
C THR A 211 -9.09 17.97 -5.33
N LEU A 212 -8.82 17.48 -6.54
CA LEU A 212 -8.64 18.32 -7.74
C LEU A 212 -9.97 18.91 -8.24
N GLY A 213 -11.10 18.26 -8.01
CA GLY A 213 -12.43 18.74 -8.40
C GLY A 213 -12.69 18.68 -9.91
N ASP A 214 -13.37 19.71 -10.46
CA ASP A 214 -13.84 19.76 -11.86
C ASP A 214 -12.80 19.36 -12.92
N PRO A 215 -11.52 19.77 -12.86
CA PRO A 215 -10.50 19.35 -13.83
C PRO A 215 -10.30 17.83 -13.90
N ALA A 216 -10.54 17.11 -12.81
CA ALA A 216 -10.33 15.68 -12.67
C ALA A 216 -11.60 14.84 -12.87
N ALA A 217 -12.77 15.47 -13.06
CA ALA A 217 -14.06 14.78 -13.10
C ALA A 217 -14.13 13.65 -14.15
N ALA A 218 -13.46 13.82 -15.30
CA ALA A 218 -13.43 12.83 -16.37
C ALA A 218 -12.67 11.54 -15.98
N SER A 219 -11.68 11.64 -15.09
CA SER A 219 -10.94 10.49 -14.56
C SER A 219 -11.55 9.95 -13.27
N LEU A 220 -12.19 10.82 -12.46
CA LEU A 220 -12.80 10.43 -11.19
C LEU A 220 -13.93 9.41 -11.36
N GLU A 221 -14.93 9.70 -12.20
CA GLU A 221 -16.10 8.81 -12.33
C GLU A 221 -15.74 7.39 -12.80
N PRO A 222 -14.87 7.18 -13.82
CA PRO A 222 -14.41 5.84 -14.17
C PRO A 222 -13.69 5.11 -13.04
N ALA A 223 -12.86 5.81 -12.26
CA ALA A 223 -12.11 5.21 -11.15
C ALA A 223 -13.05 4.78 -10.01
N VAL A 224 -14.06 5.59 -9.69
CA VAL A 224 -15.10 5.24 -8.71
C VAL A 224 -15.92 4.05 -9.21
N ALA A 225 -16.35 4.05 -10.48
CA ALA A 225 -17.09 2.95 -11.07
C ALA A 225 -16.27 1.64 -11.08
N TRP A 226 -14.95 1.74 -11.29
CA TRP A 226 -14.04 0.59 -11.19
C TRP A 226 -14.02 0.03 -9.77
N LEU A 227 -13.90 0.87 -8.72
CA LEU A 227 -13.96 0.42 -7.33
C LEU A 227 -15.29 -0.26 -7.00
N GLU A 228 -16.42 0.33 -7.42
CA GLU A 228 -17.74 -0.28 -7.19
C GLU A 228 -17.88 -1.65 -7.87
N ALA A 229 -17.26 -1.84 -9.05
CA ALA A 229 -17.25 -3.11 -9.76
C ALA A 229 -16.26 -4.13 -9.18
N ALA A 230 -15.17 -3.67 -8.57
CA ALA A 230 -14.15 -4.50 -7.93
C ALA A 230 -14.57 -4.99 -6.53
N GLN A 231 -15.54 -4.34 -5.90
CA GLN A 231 -16.02 -4.72 -4.58
C GLN A 231 -16.71 -6.09 -4.61
N ALA A 232 -16.28 -6.99 -3.73
CA ALA A 232 -16.89 -8.31 -3.57
C ALA A 232 -18.27 -8.26 -2.88
N GLU A 233 -19.00 -9.37 -2.91
CA GLU A 233 -20.35 -9.47 -2.32
C GLU A 233 -20.35 -9.22 -0.80
N ASP A 234 -19.28 -9.60 -0.11
CA ASP A 234 -19.09 -9.37 1.33
C ASP A 234 -18.52 -7.99 1.67
N GLY A 235 -18.21 -7.18 0.65
CA GLY A 235 -17.69 -5.82 0.78
C GLY A 235 -16.17 -5.70 0.67
N GLY A 236 -15.42 -6.80 0.65
CA GLY A 236 -13.97 -6.82 0.57
C GLY A 236 -13.42 -6.43 -0.81
N PHE A 237 -12.13 -6.09 -0.84
CA PHE A 237 -11.38 -5.79 -2.06
C PHE A 237 -10.11 -6.64 -2.15
N ASP A 238 -9.94 -7.32 -3.30
CA ASP A 238 -8.78 -8.16 -3.60
C ASP A 238 -7.69 -7.36 -4.33
N GLY A 239 -6.52 -7.22 -3.67
CA GLY A 239 -5.31 -6.61 -4.23
C GLY A 239 -4.42 -7.57 -5.04
N GLY A 240 -4.92 -8.74 -5.41
CA GLY A 240 -4.20 -9.81 -6.13
C GLY A 240 -3.74 -10.98 -5.26
N PHE A 241 -4.05 -10.95 -3.95
CA PHE A 241 -3.66 -11.97 -2.96
C PHE A 241 -4.83 -12.43 -2.09
N GLY A 242 -6.05 -12.10 -2.48
CA GLY A 242 -7.27 -12.25 -1.70
C GLY A 242 -7.75 -10.92 -1.11
N GLU A 243 -9.03 -10.90 -0.76
CA GLU A 243 -9.65 -9.77 -0.06
C GLU A 243 -8.94 -9.51 1.27
N ASN A 244 -8.48 -8.27 1.46
CA ASN A 244 -7.61 -7.92 2.58
C ASN A 244 -7.92 -6.53 3.15
N ALA A 245 -7.42 -6.27 4.37
CA ALA A 245 -7.68 -5.03 5.08
C ALA A 245 -7.11 -3.78 4.39
N ASN A 246 -5.90 -3.86 3.81
CA ASN A 246 -5.25 -2.70 3.19
C ASN A 246 -6.00 -2.21 1.96
N SER A 247 -6.21 -3.11 0.99
CA SER A 247 -6.96 -2.85 -0.23
C SER A 247 -8.39 -2.37 0.09
N THR A 248 -9.05 -3.02 1.04
CA THR A 248 -10.41 -2.64 1.45
C THR A 248 -10.43 -1.28 2.14
N ALA A 249 -9.45 -0.94 2.96
CA ALA A 249 -9.37 0.37 3.62
C ALA A 249 -9.17 1.51 2.62
N MET A 250 -8.25 1.32 1.66
CA MET A 250 -7.98 2.31 0.61
C MET A 250 -9.20 2.55 -0.29
N ALA A 251 -9.94 1.49 -0.63
CA ALA A 251 -11.18 1.58 -1.38
C ALA A 251 -12.32 2.19 -0.55
N ALA A 252 -12.48 1.80 0.72
CA ALA A 252 -13.53 2.32 1.60
C ALA A 252 -13.43 3.83 1.78
N GLN A 253 -12.22 4.35 2.07
CA GLN A 253 -12.02 5.78 2.26
C GLN A 253 -12.22 6.56 0.95
N ALA A 254 -11.88 5.96 -0.19
CA ALA A 254 -12.14 6.55 -1.50
C ALA A 254 -13.64 6.63 -1.84
N LEU A 255 -14.39 5.59 -1.50
CA LEU A 255 -15.85 5.56 -1.67
C LEU A 255 -16.56 6.55 -0.74
N LEU A 256 -16.03 6.78 0.48
CA LEU A 256 -16.50 7.87 1.34
C LEU A 256 -16.26 9.24 0.69
N ALA A 257 -15.04 9.49 0.20
CA ALA A 257 -14.70 10.75 -0.47
C ALA A 257 -15.56 11.01 -1.73
N ALA A 258 -15.94 9.95 -2.45
CA ALA A 258 -16.76 10.01 -3.65
C ALA A 258 -18.28 9.96 -3.40
N ASP A 259 -18.74 10.13 -2.15
CA ASP A 259 -20.16 10.09 -1.77
C ASP A 259 -20.88 8.80 -2.22
N ARG A 260 -20.23 7.64 -2.02
CA ARG A 260 -20.76 6.29 -2.25
C ARG A 260 -21.00 5.55 -0.92
N PRO A 261 -21.91 6.04 -0.05
CA PRO A 261 -22.03 5.57 1.33
C PRO A 261 -22.37 4.08 1.45
N GLU A 262 -23.26 3.54 0.61
CA GLU A 262 -23.63 2.12 0.69
C GLU A 262 -22.46 1.17 0.37
N ALA A 263 -21.60 1.56 -0.58
CA ALA A 263 -20.42 0.77 -0.94
C ALA A 263 -19.33 0.89 0.15
N ALA A 264 -19.12 2.10 0.67
CA ALA A 264 -18.22 2.34 1.79
C ALA A 264 -18.65 1.57 3.06
N GLU A 265 -19.94 1.56 3.39
CA GLU A 265 -20.48 0.83 4.55
C GLU A 265 -20.21 -0.68 4.45
N ARG A 266 -20.37 -1.28 3.26
CA ARG A 266 -20.02 -2.70 3.05
C ARG A 266 -18.52 -2.95 3.24
N ALA A 267 -17.67 -2.07 2.72
CA ALA A 267 -16.23 -2.19 2.88
C ALA A 267 -15.80 -2.06 4.35
N VAL A 268 -16.38 -1.12 5.08
CA VAL A 268 -16.17 -0.99 6.54
C VAL A 268 -16.68 -2.21 7.28
N ALA A 269 -17.85 -2.76 6.91
CA ALA A 269 -18.36 -3.98 7.50
C ALA A 269 -17.41 -5.16 7.30
N PHE A 270 -16.82 -5.32 6.12
CA PHE A 270 -15.76 -6.30 5.86
C PHE A 270 -14.55 -6.08 6.76
N LEU A 271 -14.02 -4.84 6.85
CA LEU A 271 -12.89 -4.52 7.72
C LEU A 271 -13.16 -4.94 9.17
N LEU A 272 -14.35 -4.66 9.70
CA LEU A 272 -14.72 -5.03 11.07
C LEU A 272 -14.72 -6.55 11.30
N THR A 273 -14.88 -7.37 10.26
CA THR A 273 -14.72 -8.84 10.38
C THR A 273 -13.26 -9.27 10.53
N LEU A 274 -12.31 -8.41 10.16
CA LEU A 274 -10.88 -8.63 10.29
C LEU A 274 -10.31 -8.08 11.61
N GLN A 275 -11.11 -7.38 12.42
CA GLN A 275 -10.65 -6.84 13.68
C GLN A 275 -10.54 -7.95 14.74
N PHE A 276 -9.35 -8.09 15.34
CA PHE A 276 -9.17 -8.95 16.49
C PHE A 276 -9.99 -8.42 17.66
N GLY A 277 -10.90 -9.23 18.21
CA GLY A 277 -11.53 -8.90 19.49
C GLY A 277 -10.62 -9.12 20.70
N CYS A 278 -11.17 -8.95 21.90
CA CYS A 278 -10.41 -9.02 23.16
C CYS A 278 -9.74 -10.37 23.47
N ASP A 279 -10.23 -11.46 22.91
CA ASP A 279 -9.66 -12.80 23.02
C ASP A 279 -8.66 -13.13 21.89
N GLY A 280 -8.45 -12.19 20.96
CA GLY A 280 -7.52 -12.31 19.85
C GLY A 280 -6.06 -12.13 20.26
N ALA A 281 -5.15 -12.51 19.35
CA ALA A 281 -3.70 -12.39 19.56
C ALA A 281 -3.21 -10.92 19.63
N ALA A 282 -3.97 -10.01 19.04
CA ALA A 282 -3.66 -8.59 18.96
C ALA A 282 -4.94 -7.74 19.13
N PRO A 283 -5.57 -7.70 20.32
CA PRO A 283 -6.86 -7.04 20.53
C PRO A 283 -6.91 -5.62 19.96
N GLY A 284 -7.92 -5.34 19.15
CA GLY A 284 -8.13 -4.05 18.48
C GLY A 284 -7.46 -3.92 17.11
N ALA A 285 -6.39 -4.66 16.84
CA ALA A 285 -5.71 -4.63 15.55
C ALA A 285 -6.56 -5.26 14.43
N PHE A 286 -6.27 -4.90 13.18
CA PHE A 286 -6.87 -5.54 12.01
C PHE A 286 -5.90 -6.56 11.41
N MET A 287 -6.39 -7.79 11.19
CA MET A 287 -5.70 -8.81 10.41
C MET A 287 -5.51 -8.33 8.96
N TYR A 288 -4.48 -8.84 8.29
CA TYR A 288 -4.37 -8.63 6.84
C TYR A 288 -5.50 -9.35 6.09
N THR A 289 -5.66 -10.65 6.32
CA THR A 289 -6.68 -11.53 5.72
C THR A 289 -7.27 -12.45 6.79
N ASN A 290 -8.40 -13.10 6.51
CA ASN A 290 -8.94 -14.17 7.34
C ASN A 290 -9.19 -15.45 6.51
N PRO A 291 -8.53 -16.60 6.80
CA PRO A 291 -7.51 -16.77 7.83
C PRO A 291 -6.25 -15.96 7.53
N GLU A 292 -5.56 -15.56 8.60
CA GLU A 292 -4.31 -14.80 8.48
C GLU A 292 -3.14 -15.74 8.16
N ASP A 293 -2.32 -15.39 7.16
CA ASP A 293 -1.01 -16.01 6.99
C ASP A 293 -0.11 -15.60 8.17
N ALA A 294 0.46 -16.57 8.88
CA ALA A 294 1.13 -16.29 10.14
C ALA A 294 2.33 -15.33 9.99
N ASP A 295 3.15 -15.52 8.95
CA ASP A 295 4.36 -14.72 8.76
C ASP A 295 4.04 -13.37 8.08
N PHE A 296 3.23 -13.41 7.02
CA PHE A 296 2.90 -12.21 6.25
C PHE A 296 1.89 -11.31 6.96
N GLY A 297 0.89 -11.90 7.61
CA GLY A 297 -0.14 -11.17 8.34
C GLY A 297 0.43 -10.43 9.55
N GLU A 298 1.30 -11.07 10.32
CA GLU A 298 1.99 -10.39 11.43
C GLU A 298 2.84 -9.21 10.95
N ALA A 299 3.59 -9.39 9.86
CA ALA A 299 4.41 -8.32 9.28
C ALA A 299 3.57 -7.15 8.75
N THR A 300 2.36 -7.41 8.27
CA THR A 300 1.50 -6.40 7.63
C THR A 300 0.50 -5.77 8.60
N ARG A 301 0.29 -6.37 9.79
CA ARG A 301 -0.74 -5.96 10.76
C ARG A 301 -0.68 -4.48 11.14
N LEU A 302 0.53 -3.93 11.25
CA LEU A 302 0.72 -2.52 11.56
C LEU A 302 0.10 -1.64 10.47
N LEU A 303 0.45 -1.88 9.20
CA LEU A 303 -0.05 -1.13 8.07
C LEU A 303 -1.56 -1.35 7.87
N ALA A 304 -2.02 -2.61 7.96
CA ALA A 304 -3.43 -2.98 7.90
C ALA A 304 -4.26 -2.21 8.94
N THR A 305 -3.78 -2.18 10.19
CA THR A 305 -4.45 -1.45 11.27
C THR A 305 -4.43 0.06 11.03
N ALA A 306 -3.28 0.63 10.69
CA ALA A 306 -3.13 2.06 10.44
C ALA A 306 -4.07 2.57 9.34
N GLN A 307 -4.15 1.85 8.21
CA GLN A 307 -5.01 2.22 7.10
C GLN A 307 -6.49 1.97 7.40
N ALA A 308 -6.84 0.85 8.04
CA ALA A 308 -8.23 0.53 8.39
C ALA A 308 -8.87 1.56 9.34
N ILE A 309 -8.08 2.18 10.22
CA ILE A 309 -8.59 3.22 11.14
C ILE A 309 -9.24 4.38 10.38
N VAL A 310 -8.74 4.76 9.19
CA VAL A 310 -9.25 5.92 8.45
C VAL A 310 -10.74 5.80 8.11
N PRO A 311 -11.19 4.82 7.29
CA PRO A 311 -12.60 4.64 6.98
C PRO A 311 -13.43 4.13 8.17
N VAL A 312 -12.85 3.37 9.10
CA VAL A 312 -13.56 2.92 10.32
C VAL A 312 -13.89 4.10 11.24
N SER A 313 -13.10 5.18 11.20
CA SER A 313 -13.40 6.45 11.88
C SER A 313 -14.41 7.32 11.12
N GLY A 314 -14.92 6.83 9.97
CA GLY A 314 -15.79 7.60 9.08
C GLY A 314 -15.08 8.77 8.40
N GLN A 315 -13.76 8.72 8.28
CA GLN A 315 -12.95 9.74 7.61
C GLN A 315 -12.40 9.24 6.28
N ASP A 316 -11.94 10.18 5.45
CA ASP A 316 -11.32 9.95 4.16
C ASP A 316 -10.09 10.86 3.97
N LEU A 317 -9.19 10.52 3.05
CA LEU A 317 -7.96 11.28 2.83
C LEU A 317 -8.16 12.63 2.12
N THR A 318 -9.33 12.88 1.51
CA THR A 318 -9.63 14.16 0.85
C THR A 318 -9.90 15.23 1.91
N THR A 319 -10.63 14.88 2.97
CA THR A 319 -11.13 15.83 3.97
C THR A 319 -10.67 15.56 5.39
N LEU A 320 -9.77 14.60 5.61
CA LEU A 320 -9.30 14.19 6.95
C LEU A 320 -8.98 15.40 7.81
N ASP A 321 -9.62 15.42 8.97
CA ASP A 321 -9.51 16.45 9.98
C ASP A 321 -9.21 15.84 11.35
N ALA A 322 -8.03 16.17 11.87
CA ALA A 322 -7.57 15.79 13.20
C ALA A 322 -7.87 16.86 14.26
N SER A 323 -8.65 17.90 13.93
CA SER A 323 -9.05 18.92 14.90
C SER A 323 -9.78 18.28 16.09
N GLY A 324 -9.48 18.79 17.30
CA GLY A 324 -10.04 18.26 18.54
C GLY A 324 -9.47 16.90 18.98
N SER A 325 -8.36 16.45 18.40
CA SER A 325 -7.67 15.23 18.83
C SER A 325 -7.39 15.23 20.33
N ALA A 326 -7.69 14.12 21.01
CA ALA A 326 -7.25 13.91 22.38
C ALA A 326 -5.71 13.78 22.42
N ALA A 327 -5.10 14.30 23.48
CA ALA A 327 -3.65 14.20 23.68
C ALA A 327 -3.21 12.73 23.83
N ASP A 328 -3.94 11.99 24.66
CA ASP A 328 -3.69 10.58 24.94
C ASP A 328 -4.42 9.66 23.95
N VAL A 329 -3.97 8.40 23.90
CA VAL A 329 -4.70 7.31 23.25
C VAL A 329 -5.54 6.57 24.30
N PRO A 330 -6.84 6.34 24.07
CA PRO A 330 -7.68 5.60 25.02
C PRO A 330 -7.10 4.22 25.33
N ALA A 331 -7.31 3.72 26.55
CA ALA A 331 -7.03 2.33 26.85
C ALA A 331 -8.11 1.42 26.27
N VAL A 332 -7.74 0.22 25.84
CA VAL A 332 -8.71 -0.84 25.49
C VAL A 332 -9.06 -1.61 26.75
N ASP A 333 -10.31 -1.48 27.21
CA ASP A 333 -10.82 -2.27 28.33
C ASP A 333 -11.23 -3.66 27.84
N CYS A 334 -10.24 -4.52 27.61
CA CYS A 334 -10.47 -5.95 27.55
C CYS A 334 -10.54 -6.48 28.98
N GLU A 335 -11.75 -6.51 29.56
CA GLU A 335 -11.97 -7.18 30.84
C GLU A 335 -11.42 -8.60 30.73
N SER A 336 -10.31 -8.84 31.45
CA SER A 336 -9.86 -10.20 31.67
C SER A 336 -10.99 -10.88 32.43
N ALA A 337 -11.58 -11.92 31.85
CA ALA A 337 -12.44 -12.82 32.61
C ALA A 337 -11.57 -13.39 33.73
N ASP A 338 -11.64 -12.76 34.90
CA ASP A 338 -10.92 -13.15 36.11
C ASP A 338 -11.37 -14.58 36.44
N ALA A 339 -10.57 -15.56 36.01
CA ALA A 339 -10.69 -16.92 36.45
C ALA A 339 -10.35 -16.90 37.93
N GLY A 340 -11.40 -17.02 38.75
CA GLY A 340 -11.33 -16.91 40.20
C GLY A 340 -10.11 -17.57 40.81
N ASP A 341 -9.46 -16.76 41.64
CA ASP A 341 -8.53 -17.10 42.73
C ASP A 341 -8.43 -18.61 43.04
N GLY A 342 -7.39 -19.22 42.51
CA GLY A 342 -7.03 -20.62 42.69
C GLY A 342 -5.53 -20.74 42.88
N ALA A 343 -5.03 -20.15 43.96
CA ALA A 343 -3.64 -20.26 44.37
C ALA A 343 -3.16 -21.72 44.45
N THR A 344 -2.16 -22.07 43.64
CA THR A 344 -1.16 -23.08 44.00
C THR A 344 0.22 -22.66 43.51
N THR A 345 1.06 -22.34 44.48
CA THR A 345 2.51 -22.14 44.40
C THR A 345 3.22 -23.37 43.82
N ALA A 346 4.10 -23.17 42.84
CA ALA A 346 5.28 -24.00 42.63
C ALA A 346 6.43 -23.10 42.16
N ALA A 347 7.52 -23.17 42.92
CA ALA A 347 8.74 -22.38 42.77
C ALA A 347 9.67 -22.94 41.69
N ASP A 348 10.44 -22.02 41.13
CA ASP A 348 11.81 -22.08 40.59
C ASP A 348 12.22 -23.23 39.65
N ASP A 349 12.66 -22.84 38.45
CA ASP A 349 14.07 -23.02 38.06
C ASP A 349 14.45 -22.02 36.96
N GLU A 350 15.54 -21.29 37.20
CA GLU A 350 16.21 -20.42 36.23
C GLU A 350 16.94 -21.26 35.17
N GLU A 351 16.85 -20.87 33.90
CA GLU A 351 17.96 -21.10 32.98
C GLU A 351 18.10 -19.95 31.97
N SER A 352 19.20 -19.22 32.11
CA SER A 352 19.63 -18.15 31.22
C SER A 352 20.07 -18.72 29.86
N GLY A 353 19.50 -18.22 28.78
CA GLY A 353 19.92 -18.56 27.42
C GLY A 353 19.81 -17.36 26.48
N SER A 354 20.76 -16.43 26.58
CA SER A 354 20.95 -15.38 25.58
C SER A 354 21.36 -16.00 24.24
N ALA A 355 20.50 -15.92 23.22
CA ALA A 355 20.84 -16.31 21.85
C ALA A 355 20.67 -15.12 20.91
N SER A 356 21.76 -14.36 20.79
CA SER A 356 22.04 -13.39 19.75
C SER A 356 22.04 -14.07 18.36
N TRP A 357 21.03 -13.81 17.53
CA TRP A 357 21.08 -14.10 16.09
C TRP A 357 20.33 -13.05 15.26
N LEU A 358 20.60 -11.77 15.55
CA LEU A 358 19.95 -10.61 14.94
C LEU A 358 20.72 -9.92 13.78
N PRO A 359 21.35 -10.63 12.80
CA PRO A 359 21.66 -9.95 11.53
C PRO A 359 21.26 -10.66 10.23
N TRP A 360 20.53 -11.79 10.26
CA TRP A 360 20.20 -12.52 9.01
C TRP A 360 18.73 -12.47 8.57
N ALA A 361 17.80 -12.01 9.42
CA ALA A 361 16.39 -11.89 9.05
C ALA A 361 16.10 -10.73 8.06
N ILE A 362 16.91 -9.67 8.08
CA ILE A 362 16.74 -8.51 7.18
C ILE A 362 17.22 -8.82 5.75
N ILE A 363 18.21 -9.71 5.58
CA ILE A 363 18.67 -10.14 4.24
C ILE A 363 17.64 -11.09 3.59
N ALA A 364 16.87 -11.84 4.38
CA ALA A 364 15.84 -12.73 3.86
C ALA A 364 14.64 -11.96 3.26
N ALA A 365 14.19 -10.88 3.89
CA ALA A 365 13.04 -10.08 3.42
C ALA A 365 13.32 -9.37 2.08
N VAL A 366 14.52 -8.79 1.90
CA VAL A 366 14.91 -8.13 0.64
C VAL A 366 15.13 -9.13 -0.50
N VAL A 367 15.61 -10.34 -0.20
CA VAL A 367 15.82 -11.41 -1.19
C VAL A 367 14.48 -12.03 -1.63
N VAL A 368 13.48 -12.12 -0.75
CA VAL A 368 12.15 -12.64 -1.10
C VAL A 368 11.40 -11.68 -2.03
N ILE A 369 11.45 -10.36 -1.77
CA ILE A 369 10.83 -9.35 -2.65
C ILE A 369 11.51 -9.33 -4.03
N ALA A 370 12.84 -9.39 -4.09
CA ALA A 370 13.57 -9.48 -5.35
C ALA A 370 13.31 -10.80 -6.12
N ALA A 371 13.13 -11.91 -5.41
CA ALA A 371 12.79 -13.20 -6.02
C ALA A 371 11.36 -13.21 -6.59
N LEU A 372 10.40 -12.54 -5.94
CA LEU A 372 9.03 -12.41 -6.43
C LEU A 372 8.94 -11.56 -7.70
N ILE A 373 9.72 -10.47 -7.79
CA ILE A 373 9.85 -9.64 -9.01
C ILE A 373 10.41 -10.47 -10.19
N VAL A 374 11.43 -11.30 -9.94
CA VAL A 374 12.01 -12.17 -10.98
C VAL A 374 11.04 -13.28 -11.41
N VAL A 375 10.28 -13.86 -10.48
CA VAL A 375 9.27 -14.88 -10.81
C VAL A 375 8.12 -14.29 -11.63
N PHE A 376 7.68 -13.07 -11.32
CA PHE A 376 6.66 -12.36 -12.09
C PHE A 376 7.14 -12.04 -13.52
N ALA A 377 8.37 -11.54 -13.67
CA ALA A 377 9.00 -11.26 -14.96
C ALA A 377 9.29 -12.53 -15.81
N LEU A 378 9.51 -13.68 -15.17
CA LEU A 378 9.70 -14.96 -15.87
C LEU A 378 8.39 -15.65 -16.27
N ARG A 379 7.30 -15.38 -15.54
CA ARG A 379 5.98 -15.94 -15.82
C ARG A 379 5.28 -15.19 -16.96
N SER A 380 5.46 -13.86 -17.04
CA SER A 380 5.03 -13.05 -18.19
C SER A 380 5.72 -13.47 -19.50
N ARG A 381 7.03 -13.76 -19.44
CA ARG A 381 7.78 -14.30 -20.59
C ARG A 381 7.38 -15.72 -21.03
N ARG A 382 6.84 -16.54 -20.13
CA ARG A 382 6.41 -17.92 -20.45
C ARG A 382 4.97 -18.02 -20.95
N GLY A 383 4.15 -16.98 -20.76
CA GLY A 383 2.81 -16.88 -21.36
C GLY A 383 2.82 -16.51 -22.85
N GLY A 384 3.86 -15.81 -23.32
CA GLY A 384 4.03 -15.37 -24.71
C GLY A 384 4.77 -16.38 -25.59
N GLY A 385 4.29 -17.62 -25.72
CA GLY A 385 5.03 -18.65 -26.46
C GLY A 385 4.22 -19.83 -26.97
N SER A 386 3.29 -19.61 -27.90
CA SER A 386 2.95 -20.65 -28.88
C SER A 386 3.21 -20.11 -30.30
N GLY A 387 4.28 -20.61 -30.93
CA GLY A 387 4.52 -20.46 -32.36
C GLY A 387 5.98 -20.18 -32.77
N GLY A 388 6.71 -21.24 -33.13
CA GLY A 388 7.65 -21.15 -34.26
C GLY A 388 9.15 -21.10 -33.97
N ALA A 389 9.75 -22.30 -33.95
CA ALA A 389 11.15 -22.68 -34.07
C ALA A 389 12.12 -21.75 -34.84
N GLY A 390 13.36 -21.65 -34.31
CA GLY A 390 14.54 -21.23 -35.06
C GLY A 390 15.80 -21.17 -34.19
N ALA A 391 16.51 -22.29 -34.09
CA ALA A 391 17.73 -22.44 -33.29
C ALA A 391 18.94 -21.64 -33.84
N ALA A 392 19.73 -21.03 -32.94
CA ALA A 392 21.21 -21.13 -32.91
C ALA A 392 21.80 -20.25 -31.79
N ALA A 393 22.75 -20.79 -31.05
CA ALA A 393 23.67 -20.07 -30.16
C ALA A 393 25.13 -20.37 -30.62
N PRO A 394 26.18 -19.82 -30.00
CA PRO A 394 26.65 -18.45 -30.20
C PRO A 394 28.14 -18.42 -30.64
N ALA A 395 28.60 -17.31 -31.21
CA ALA A 395 30.03 -17.01 -31.30
C ALA A 395 30.25 -15.48 -31.32
N GLY A 396 30.87 -14.94 -30.27
CA GLY A 396 31.59 -13.66 -30.36
C GLY A 396 33.07 -13.92 -30.65
N PRO A 397 33.95 -12.94 -30.42
CA PRO A 397 33.86 -11.52 -30.78
C PRO A 397 35.02 -11.17 -31.77
N ASN A 398 34.99 -10.00 -32.43
CA ASN A 398 36.18 -9.16 -32.67
C ASN A 398 35.89 -7.96 -33.61
N ALA A 399 36.23 -6.78 -33.08
CA ALA A 399 37.15 -5.77 -33.60
C ALA A 399 37.15 -5.37 -35.09
N ASP A 400 37.13 -4.04 -35.24
CA ASP A 400 37.85 -3.22 -36.22
C ASP A 400 37.51 -3.30 -37.71
N GLY A 401 36.99 -2.16 -38.20
CA GLY A 401 37.75 -1.40 -39.19
C GLY A 401 37.26 -1.42 -40.65
N ALA A 402 37.39 -0.23 -41.25
CA ALA A 402 37.50 0.07 -42.67
C ALA A 402 36.20 0.15 -43.52
N ALA A 403 35.81 1.41 -43.75
CA ALA A 403 35.80 2.06 -45.06
C ALA A 403 35.47 1.21 -46.31
N SER A 404 34.45 1.65 -47.07
CA SER A 404 34.63 2.37 -48.35
C SER A 404 33.42 2.25 -49.27
N GLY A 405 33.11 3.36 -49.96
CA GLY A 405 32.46 3.41 -51.27
C GLY A 405 30.95 3.19 -51.28
N GLY A 406 30.12 4.05 -51.88
CA GLY A 406 30.38 5.15 -52.79
C GLY A 406 29.19 5.34 -53.73
N SER A 407 29.04 6.58 -54.18
CA SER A 407 28.24 7.08 -55.31
C SER A 407 26.71 7.14 -55.13
N ALA A 408 26.10 8.32 -55.02
CA ALA A 408 26.04 9.50 -55.91
C ALA A 408 24.95 9.42 -56.98
N SER A 409 24.01 10.36 -56.89
CA SER A 409 23.18 11.02 -57.92
C SER A 409 22.08 11.76 -57.15
N ASP A 410 21.69 12.99 -57.43
CA ASP A 410 22.06 13.93 -58.47
C ASP A 410 21.62 15.34 -58.00
N GLU A 411 22.32 16.34 -58.52
CA GLU A 411 21.84 17.65 -59.03
C GLU A 411 20.46 18.19 -58.58
N ALA A 412 20.25 19.49 -58.36
CA ALA A 412 21.06 20.69 -58.57
C ALA A 412 20.30 21.92 -58.02
N ALA A 413 21.09 22.97 -57.77
CA ALA A 413 20.81 24.41 -57.96
C ALA A 413 19.65 25.04 -57.17
N GLY A 414 19.79 26.22 -56.55
CA GLY A 414 20.86 27.21 -56.47
C GLY A 414 20.52 28.12 -55.27
N GLU A 415 21.53 28.75 -54.65
CA GLU A 415 21.79 30.20 -54.80
C GLU A 415 20.55 31.06 -54.52
N ASP A 416 20.54 32.02 -53.60
CA ASP A 416 21.62 32.71 -52.91
C ASP A 416 20.96 33.64 -51.85
N THR A 417 21.74 34.07 -50.85
CA THR A 417 21.62 35.31 -50.03
C THR A 417 20.23 35.75 -49.51
N ASP A 418 20.05 36.21 -48.28
CA ASP A 418 20.72 37.36 -47.66
C ASP A 418 20.23 37.56 -46.22
N GLU A 419 21.07 38.22 -45.44
CA GLU A 419 20.80 38.80 -44.12
C GLU A 419 19.63 39.81 -44.17
N GLY A 420 18.90 40.00 -43.06
CA GLY A 420 17.99 41.15 -42.99
C GLY A 420 16.99 41.17 -41.85
N LYS A 421 17.45 41.66 -40.70
CA LYS A 421 16.78 42.51 -39.70
C LYS A 421 15.30 42.93 -39.88
N ASP A 422 14.69 43.08 -38.70
CA ASP A 422 13.59 43.99 -38.32
C ASP A 422 12.16 43.60 -38.71
N LYS A 423 11.45 42.95 -37.78
CA LYS A 423 10.42 43.59 -36.92
C LYS A 423 9.80 42.62 -35.92
#